data_AF-A0ABD2QUJ0-F1
#
_entry.id   AF-A0ABD2QUJ0-F1
#
_cell.length_a   1.000
_cell.length_b   1.000
_cell.length_c   1.000
_cell.angle_alpha   90.00
_cell.angle_beta   90.00
_cell.angle_gamma   90.00
#
_symmetry.space_group_name_H-M   'P 1'
#
loop_
_entity.id
_entity.type
_entity.pdbx_description
1 polymer ?
#
loop_
_entity_poly.entity_id
_entity_poly.type
_entity_poly.pdbx_seq_one_letter_code
_entity_poly.pdbx_strand_id
1 'polypeptide(L)'
;MAIHDGVDVLSVSMGGLPVPYAQDSIAIGSFHAIKHGIVVVTSGGNSGAYPGTIANTAPWLITVGASTIDREFSSYIVLGNNKRYRGVSLSSKALPKGKSFPIITGASAKVANATAQEANFCIEGTLDPKKAKGTILVCHIGGSPAFNKCTQATSVGAVGIVILNSAFFGNEMYAEPYLCPATHISYSDGLQVSSYVNSTRKATAYITRPTTELETKPAPVMAAFSSIGPNRVTPEILKPDITAPGVSILAAYTGVQGPTETDLDNRRVKFNTMTGTSMSCPHVAGVVGLLKTLHPTWSPAAIKSAIMTSARTRDNTINPMTNSTHLKASPFAYGSGHIWPNRAMDPGLVYDLTIDDYMNFLCAQGYNKTQISFFTQGHFKCPEPISFSNLNLPSITVPKLKGSIVVTRTLKNVGSPGTYKAHIRSPVAITVVVEPNTLEFKKIGEEKSFKITLKVKGHKAPKDYVFGHLIWSDKKHYVRSPIVVKVTKNVR
;
A
#
# COMPACT_ATOMS: atom_id res chain seq x y z
N MET A 1 16.05 -23.02 4.97
CA MET A 1 17.39 -22.45 4.72
C MET A 1 17.56 -21.18 5.54
N ALA A 2 16.99 -20.03 5.16
CA ALA A 2 17.20 -18.77 5.90
C ALA A 2 16.95 -18.83 7.43
N ILE A 3 15.92 -19.55 7.90
CA ILE A 3 15.69 -19.77 9.34
C ILE A 3 16.88 -20.50 10.00
N HIS A 4 17.38 -21.55 9.35
CA HIS A 4 18.52 -22.32 9.82
C HIS A 4 19.82 -21.51 9.76
N ASP A 5 19.96 -20.62 8.78
CA ASP A 5 21.12 -19.72 8.64
C ASP A 5 21.13 -18.58 9.67
N GLY A 6 20.07 -18.45 10.49
CA GLY A 6 20.03 -17.52 11.61
C GLY A 6 19.76 -16.06 11.23
N VAL A 7 19.01 -15.80 10.15
CA VAL A 7 18.65 -14.42 9.76
C VAL A 7 17.75 -13.74 10.79
N ASP A 8 17.89 -12.42 10.99
CA ASP A 8 17.03 -11.66 11.92
C ASP A 8 15.69 -11.22 11.30
N VAL A 9 15.67 -11.03 9.99
CA VAL A 9 14.53 -10.53 9.23
C VAL A 9 14.41 -11.19 7.87
N LEU A 10 13.18 -11.50 7.47
CA LEU A 10 12.83 -11.94 6.12
C LEU A 10 12.05 -10.84 5.41
N SER A 11 12.54 -10.39 4.26
CA SER A 11 11.82 -9.50 3.33
C SER A 11 11.28 -10.32 2.17
N VAL A 12 9.96 -10.49 2.11
CA VAL A 12 9.29 -11.36 1.15
C VAL A 12 8.34 -10.53 0.29
N SER A 13 8.85 -10.05 -0.84
CA SER A 13 8.11 -9.22 -1.81
C SER A 13 7.30 -10.05 -2.81
N MET A 14 6.58 -11.05 -2.30
CA MET A 14 5.80 -12.02 -3.04
C MET A 14 4.47 -12.28 -2.32
N GLY A 15 3.46 -12.76 -3.04
CA GLY A 15 2.17 -13.13 -2.45
C GLY A 15 1.25 -13.77 -3.47
N GLY A 16 0.39 -14.67 -3.00
CA GLY A 16 -0.68 -15.28 -3.78
C GLY A 16 -2.05 -14.67 -3.47
N LEU A 17 -3.10 -15.33 -3.93
CA LEU A 17 -4.46 -15.02 -3.49
C LEU A 17 -4.62 -15.28 -1.98
N PRO A 18 -5.46 -14.51 -1.28
CA PRO A 18 -5.74 -14.77 0.13
C PRO A 18 -6.49 -16.10 0.30
N VAL A 19 -5.79 -17.12 0.80
CA VAL A 19 -6.32 -18.47 1.09
C VAL A 19 -6.20 -18.78 2.59
N PRO A 20 -6.88 -19.81 3.12
CA PRO A 20 -6.69 -20.23 4.51
C PRO A 20 -5.21 -20.47 4.84
N TYR A 21 -4.76 -20.10 6.04
CA TYR A 21 -3.34 -20.09 6.41
C TYR A 21 -2.67 -21.47 6.25
N ALA A 22 -3.39 -22.56 6.47
CA ALA A 22 -2.88 -23.94 6.28
C ALA A 22 -2.65 -24.31 4.80
N GLN A 23 -3.08 -23.48 3.85
CA GLN A 23 -2.89 -23.64 2.40
C GLN A 23 -1.94 -22.57 1.83
N ASP A 24 -1.46 -21.65 2.68
CA ASP A 24 -0.58 -20.55 2.30
C ASP A 24 0.85 -20.89 2.74
N SER A 25 1.73 -21.16 1.77
CA SER A 25 3.13 -21.51 2.03
C SER A 25 3.92 -20.37 2.69
N ILE A 26 3.57 -19.10 2.39
CA ILE A 26 4.16 -17.93 3.04
C ILE A 26 3.68 -17.88 4.49
N ALA A 27 2.39 -18.11 4.75
CA ALA A 27 1.86 -18.14 6.12
C ALA A 27 2.51 -19.26 6.96
N ILE A 28 2.65 -20.47 6.42
CA ILE A 28 3.29 -21.61 7.11
C ILE A 28 4.77 -21.32 7.36
N GLY A 29 5.54 -20.97 6.32
CA GLY A 29 6.98 -20.72 6.44
C GLY A 29 7.30 -19.56 7.38
N SER A 30 6.50 -18.50 7.34
CA SER A 30 6.66 -17.35 8.23
C SER A 30 6.28 -17.65 9.68
N PHE A 31 5.33 -18.55 9.92
CA PHE A 31 5.03 -18.99 11.28
C PHE A 31 6.23 -19.68 11.92
N HIS A 32 6.89 -20.57 11.18
CA HIS A 32 8.13 -21.20 11.65
C HIS A 32 9.22 -20.14 11.87
N ALA A 33 9.36 -19.16 10.98
CA ALA A 33 10.34 -18.08 11.16
C ALA A 33 10.12 -17.29 12.47
N ILE A 34 8.89 -16.87 12.76
CA ILE A 34 8.62 -16.11 13.99
C ILE A 34 8.82 -16.93 15.28
N LYS A 35 8.66 -18.26 15.21
CA LYS A 35 8.99 -19.18 16.32
C LYS A 35 10.47 -19.14 16.67
N HIS A 36 11.33 -18.82 15.71
CA HIS A 36 12.76 -18.60 15.89
C HIS A 36 13.11 -17.11 16.12
N GLY A 37 12.13 -16.25 16.45
CA GLY A 37 12.37 -14.84 16.74
C GLY A 37 12.65 -13.96 15.51
N ILE A 38 12.47 -14.52 14.31
CA ILE A 38 12.72 -13.86 13.02
C ILE A 38 11.50 -13.07 12.58
N VAL A 39 11.67 -11.80 12.26
CA VAL A 39 10.57 -10.95 11.79
C VAL A 39 10.33 -11.18 10.32
N VAL A 40 9.07 -11.36 9.90
CA VAL A 40 8.72 -11.53 8.48
C VAL A 40 7.91 -10.36 7.97
N VAL A 41 8.45 -9.69 6.96
CA VAL A 41 7.82 -8.56 6.28
C VAL A 41 7.41 -8.99 4.88
N THR A 42 6.15 -8.73 4.52
CA THR A 42 5.57 -9.12 3.24
C THR A 42 4.93 -7.94 2.52
N SER A 43 4.98 -7.94 1.19
CA SER A 43 4.20 -7.01 0.36
C SER A 43 2.69 -7.29 0.45
N GLY A 44 1.85 -6.27 0.43
CA GLY A 44 0.38 -6.41 0.47
C GLY A 44 -0.28 -6.87 -0.85
N GLY A 45 0.44 -6.75 -1.97
CA GLY A 45 -0.08 -7.03 -3.32
C GLY A 45 -0.38 -5.75 -4.10
N ASN A 46 -0.46 -5.88 -5.43
CA ASN A 46 -0.65 -4.77 -6.37
C ASN A 46 -1.99 -4.89 -7.14
N SER A 47 -3.03 -5.42 -6.49
CA SER A 47 -4.34 -5.68 -7.09
C SER A 47 -5.44 -4.74 -6.59
N GLY A 48 -5.08 -3.61 -5.99
CA GLY A 48 -6.01 -2.51 -5.72
C GLY A 48 -6.67 -1.97 -7.01
N ALA A 49 -7.68 -1.10 -6.96
CA ALA A 49 -8.18 -0.31 -5.82
C ALA A 49 -9.44 -0.90 -5.15
N TYR A 50 -9.81 -2.15 -5.47
CA TYR A 50 -11.02 -2.77 -4.91
C TYR A 50 -10.81 -3.28 -3.48
N PRO A 51 -11.85 -3.22 -2.61
CA PRO A 51 -11.78 -3.80 -1.27
C PRO A 51 -11.52 -5.31 -1.26
N GLY A 52 -10.70 -5.75 -0.31
CA GLY A 52 -10.38 -7.16 -0.06
C GLY A 52 -9.44 -7.79 -1.08
N THR A 53 -8.59 -6.98 -1.71
CA THR A 53 -7.55 -7.41 -2.65
C THR A 53 -6.22 -7.70 -1.96
N ILE A 54 -6.14 -7.45 -0.65
CA ILE A 54 -4.94 -7.67 0.17
C ILE A 54 -4.57 -9.16 0.31
N ALA A 55 -3.29 -9.46 0.09
CA ALA A 55 -2.68 -10.77 0.28
C ALA A 55 -1.84 -10.82 1.57
N ASN A 56 -1.19 -11.97 1.83
CA ASN A 56 -0.28 -12.17 2.97
C ASN A 56 -0.92 -11.78 4.31
N THR A 57 -2.08 -12.35 4.60
CA THR A 57 -2.99 -11.82 5.62
C THR A 57 -2.81 -12.44 7.01
N ALA A 58 -1.87 -13.35 7.19
CA ALA A 58 -1.61 -13.99 8.48
C ALA A 58 -1.24 -12.96 9.58
N PRO A 59 -1.71 -13.14 10.83
CA PRO A 59 -1.52 -12.15 11.90
C PRO A 59 -0.05 -11.95 12.32
N TRP A 60 0.79 -12.96 12.14
CA TRP A 60 2.21 -12.92 12.48
C TRP A 60 3.09 -12.22 11.43
N LEU A 61 2.55 -11.91 10.25
CA LEU A 61 3.25 -11.15 9.21
C LEU A 61 3.15 -9.64 9.45
N ILE A 62 4.17 -8.89 9.04
CA ILE A 62 4.06 -7.45 8.79
C ILE A 62 3.72 -7.25 7.31
N THR A 63 2.47 -6.94 7.00
CA THR A 63 1.98 -6.74 5.62
C THR A 63 1.99 -5.27 5.26
N VAL A 64 2.66 -4.93 4.15
CA VAL A 64 3.01 -3.56 3.79
C VAL A 64 2.24 -3.09 2.56
N GLY A 65 1.45 -2.02 2.70
CA GLY A 65 0.87 -1.26 1.60
C GLY A 65 1.87 -0.26 0.98
N ALA A 66 1.55 0.24 -0.21
CA ALA A 66 2.41 1.16 -0.95
C ALA A 66 1.86 2.59 -1.00
N SER A 67 2.75 3.56 -0.83
CA SER A 67 2.45 4.98 -1.00
C SER A 67 3.53 5.71 -1.79
N THR A 68 3.19 6.90 -2.26
CA THR A 68 4.12 7.83 -2.89
C THR A 68 5.10 8.44 -1.87
N ILE A 69 6.15 9.05 -2.41
CA ILE A 69 7.06 9.96 -1.71
C ILE A 69 6.90 11.37 -2.29
N ASP A 70 7.58 12.36 -1.72
CA ASP A 70 7.58 13.75 -2.15
C ASP A 70 8.58 14.03 -3.30
N ARG A 71 9.08 12.99 -3.95
CA ARG A 71 9.88 13.07 -5.18
C ARG A 71 9.04 12.61 -6.37
N GLU A 72 9.07 13.40 -7.43
CA GLU A 72 8.48 13.06 -8.73
C GLU A 72 9.50 13.21 -9.87
N PHE A 73 9.28 12.48 -10.96
CA PHE A 73 9.99 12.65 -12.23
C PHE A 73 9.07 13.38 -13.21
N SER A 74 8.85 14.65 -12.95
CA SER A 74 7.83 15.46 -13.62
C SER A 74 8.17 15.73 -15.08
N SER A 75 7.17 15.56 -15.94
CA SER A 75 7.19 15.93 -17.36
C SER A 75 5.83 16.50 -17.74
N TYR A 76 5.81 17.58 -18.50
CA TYR A 76 4.58 18.31 -18.78
C TYR A 76 4.18 18.18 -20.23
N ILE A 77 2.88 18.11 -20.47
CA ILE A 77 2.30 18.36 -21.78
C ILE A 77 1.84 19.81 -21.85
N VAL A 78 2.37 20.56 -22.82
CA VAL A 78 1.98 21.95 -23.11
C VAL A 78 1.20 21.93 -24.42
N LEU A 79 -0.07 22.28 -24.35
CA LEU A 79 -0.97 22.31 -25.50
C LEU A 79 -0.82 23.62 -26.28
N GLY A 80 -1.24 23.63 -27.56
CA GLY A 80 -1.17 24.83 -28.41
C GLY A 80 -2.04 26.00 -27.95
N ASN A 81 -2.95 25.77 -26.99
CA ASN A 81 -3.70 26.83 -26.29
C ASN A 81 -3.00 27.31 -25.00
N ASN A 82 -1.71 27.00 -24.84
CA ASN A 82 -0.85 27.32 -23.69
C ASN A 82 -1.27 26.68 -22.35
N LYS A 83 -2.29 25.82 -22.33
CA LYS A 83 -2.59 25.03 -21.14
C LYS A 83 -1.49 23.99 -20.92
N ARG A 84 -1.07 23.87 -19.66
CA ARG A 84 0.00 22.98 -19.23
C ARG A 84 -0.53 21.99 -18.21
N TYR A 85 -0.33 20.71 -18.46
CA TYR A 85 -0.75 19.62 -17.56
C TYR A 85 0.47 18.85 -17.07
N ARG A 86 0.42 18.47 -15.79
CA ARG A 86 1.51 17.75 -15.12
C ARG A 86 1.40 16.27 -15.45
N GLY A 87 2.53 15.65 -15.72
CA GLY A 87 2.67 14.20 -15.82
C GLY A 87 4.03 13.75 -15.30
N VAL A 88 4.33 12.47 -15.50
CA VAL A 88 5.56 11.84 -15.05
C VAL A 88 6.19 10.98 -16.14
N SER A 89 7.52 10.89 -16.14
CA SER A 89 8.28 10.13 -17.13
C SER A 89 9.73 9.93 -16.69
N LEU A 90 10.31 8.78 -17.05
CA LEU A 90 11.76 8.52 -16.97
C LEU A 90 12.37 8.41 -18.36
N SER A 91 11.69 8.94 -19.39
CA SER A 91 12.22 8.90 -20.75
C SER A 91 13.57 9.61 -20.84
N SER A 92 14.54 8.92 -21.43
CA SER A 92 15.83 9.51 -21.80
C SER A 92 15.74 10.35 -23.09
N LYS A 93 14.63 10.24 -23.83
CA LYS A 93 14.37 10.98 -25.06
C LYS A 93 13.51 12.21 -24.77
N ALA A 94 13.76 13.28 -25.50
CA ALA A 94 12.98 14.51 -25.40
C ALA A 94 12.69 15.07 -26.79
N LEU A 95 11.56 15.77 -26.90
CA LEU A 95 11.28 16.58 -28.09
C LEU A 95 12.21 17.81 -28.13
N PRO A 96 12.51 18.37 -29.31
CA PRO A 96 13.27 19.61 -29.41
C PRO A 96 12.60 20.74 -28.62
N LYS A 97 13.38 21.45 -27.80
CA LYS A 97 12.87 22.45 -26.87
C LYS A 97 12.03 23.51 -27.60
N GLY A 98 10.79 23.71 -27.15
CA GLY A 98 9.89 24.73 -27.68
C GLY A 98 9.28 24.43 -29.07
N LYS A 99 9.56 23.25 -29.64
CA LYS A 99 8.97 22.84 -30.91
C LYS A 99 7.67 22.09 -30.68
N SER A 100 6.56 22.66 -31.12
CA SER A 100 5.25 22.00 -31.09
C SER A 100 5.06 21.06 -32.29
N PHE A 101 4.32 19.98 -32.06
CA PHE A 101 3.96 18.98 -33.06
C PHE A 101 2.45 18.79 -33.07
N PRO A 102 1.84 18.35 -34.20
CA PRO A 102 0.44 17.93 -34.21
C PRO A 102 0.19 16.85 -33.15
N ILE A 103 -0.93 16.93 -32.43
CA ILE A 103 -1.33 15.93 -31.44
C ILE A 103 -2.65 15.28 -31.86
N ILE A 104 -2.71 13.94 -31.86
CA ILE A 104 -3.89 13.18 -32.29
C ILE A 104 -4.15 12.02 -31.34
N THR A 105 -5.41 11.56 -31.27
CA THR A 105 -5.76 10.35 -30.52
C THR A 105 -5.38 9.09 -31.29
N GLY A 106 -5.15 7.99 -30.59
CA GLY A 106 -4.96 6.67 -31.21
C GLY A 106 -6.12 6.31 -32.15
N ALA A 107 -7.37 6.56 -31.77
CA ALA A 107 -8.54 6.38 -32.63
C ALA A 107 -8.49 7.20 -33.93
N SER A 108 -7.87 8.38 -33.94
CA SER A 108 -7.69 9.19 -35.15
C SER A 108 -6.61 8.59 -36.08
N ALA A 109 -5.63 7.90 -35.51
CA ALA A 109 -4.56 7.21 -36.22
C ALA A 109 -4.91 5.76 -36.60
N LYS A 110 -6.12 5.28 -36.30
CA LYS A 110 -6.59 3.90 -36.54
C LYS A 110 -6.43 3.40 -37.98
N VAL A 111 -6.00 2.15 -38.14
CA VAL A 111 -6.12 1.38 -39.40
C VAL A 111 -7.57 0.95 -39.67
N ALA A 112 -7.92 0.62 -40.91
CA ALA A 112 -9.30 0.28 -41.27
C ALA A 112 -9.89 -0.86 -40.40
N ASN A 113 -9.10 -1.92 -40.18
CA ASN A 113 -9.53 -3.16 -39.53
C ASN A 113 -9.44 -3.16 -37.99
N ALA A 114 -8.98 -2.07 -37.36
CA ALA A 114 -8.92 -1.98 -35.89
C ALA A 114 -10.16 -1.24 -35.35
N THR A 115 -10.55 -1.54 -34.12
CA THR A 115 -11.55 -0.74 -33.40
C THR A 115 -10.94 0.56 -32.89
N ALA A 116 -11.78 1.57 -32.63
CA ALA A 116 -11.32 2.82 -32.03
C ALA A 116 -10.72 2.59 -30.62
N GLN A 117 -11.25 1.61 -29.89
CA GLN A 117 -10.77 1.26 -28.55
C GLN A 117 -9.36 0.66 -28.58
N GLU A 118 -9.09 -0.31 -29.45
CA GLU A 118 -7.77 -0.90 -29.59
C GLU A 118 -6.73 0.13 -30.02
N ALA A 119 -7.09 0.99 -30.98
CA ALA A 119 -6.23 2.08 -31.43
C ALA A 119 -6.00 3.14 -30.33
N ASN A 120 -7.00 3.44 -29.50
CA ASN A 120 -6.85 4.31 -28.33
C ASN A 120 -5.95 3.72 -27.26
N PHE A 121 -5.82 2.39 -27.17
CA PHE A 121 -4.78 1.76 -26.35
C PHE A 121 -3.43 1.71 -27.07
N CYS A 122 -3.34 2.11 -28.33
CA CYS A 122 -2.12 2.03 -29.14
C CYS A 122 -1.54 0.61 -29.13
N ILE A 123 -2.43 -0.38 -29.30
CA ILE A 123 -2.06 -1.79 -29.44
C ILE A 123 -1.29 -1.96 -30.75
N GLU A 124 -0.34 -2.89 -30.75
CA GLU A 124 0.45 -3.21 -31.92
C GLU A 124 -0.42 -3.54 -33.15
N GLY A 125 -0.05 -3.02 -34.32
CA GLY A 125 -0.78 -3.23 -35.57
C GLY A 125 -2.05 -2.38 -35.74
N THR A 126 -2.45 -1.58 -34.75
CA THR A 126 -3.74 -0.84 -34.80
C THR A 126 -3.63 0.59 -35.34
N LEU A 127 -2.41 1.09 -35.53
CA LEU A 127 -2.13 2.48 -35.92
C LEU A 127 -1.58 2.54 -37.36
N ASP A 128 -2.08 3.49 -38.15
CA ASP A 128 -1.71 3.76 -39.54
C ASP A 128 -0.52 4.75 -39.59
N PRO A 129 0.65 4.33 -40.12
CA PRO A 129 1.81 5.22 -40.26
C PRO A 129 1.53 6.50 -41.05
N LYS A 130 0.63 6.46 -42.05
CA LYS A 130 0.30 7.65 -42.85
C LYS A 130 -0.40 8.72 -42.01
N LYS A 131 -1.11 8.32 -40.95
CA LYS A 131 -1.83 9.23 -40.05
C LYS A 131 -1.00 9.65 -38.85
N ALA A 132 -0.15 8.75 -38.33
CA ALA A 132 0.61 8.97 -37.09
C ALA A 132 1.97 9.67 -37.28
N LYS A 133 2.57 9.58 -38.49
CA LYS A 133 3.91 10.11 -38.74
C LYS A 133 4.01 11.61 -38.41
N GLY A 134 5.01 11.97 -37.60
CA GLY A 134 5.29 13.35 -37.21
C GLY A 134 4.38 13.91 -36.10
N THR A 135 3.50 13.09 -35.53
CA THR A 135 2.53 13.52 -34.49
C THR A 135 2.92 13.07 -33.09
N ILE A 136 2.35 13.70 -32.07
CA ILE A 136 2.27 13.18 -30.70
C ILE A 136 0.98 12.37 -30.59
N LEU A 137 1.10 11.10 -30.20
CA LEU A 137 -0.06 10.23 -30.00
C LEU A 137 -0.61 10.35 -28.58
N VAL A 138 -1.93 10.41 -28.45
CA VAL A 138 -2.65 10.30 -27.18
C VAL A 138 -3.23 8.90 -27.06
N CYS A 139 -2.75 8.14 -26.06
CA CYS A 139 -3.13 6.76 -25.82
C CYS A 139 -3.59 6.58 -24.36
N HIS A 140 -4.50 5.65 -24.10
CA HIS A 140 -4.91 5.29 -22.75
C HIS A 140 -4.00 4.21 -22.16
N ILE A 141 -3.83 4.22 -20.83
CA ILE A 141 -3.24 3.10 -20.09
C ILE A 141 -4.12 1.83 -20.24
N GLY A 142 -3.50 0.65 -20.21
CA GLY A 142 -4.18 -0.64 -20.39
C GLY A 142 -4.11 -1.18 -21.82
N GLY A 143 -4.62 -2.39 -22.07
CA GLY A 143 -4.55 -3.10 -23.37
C GLY A 143 -3.16 -3.65 -23.72
N SER A 144 -2.12 -2.85 -23.53
CA SER A 144 -0.70 -3.23 -23.65
C SER A 144 0.12 -2.53 -22.57
N PRO A 145 1.25 -3.10 -22.13
CA PRO A 145 2.18 -2.41 -21.23
C PRO A 145 2.58 -1.04 -21.77
N ALA A 146 2.79 -0.06 -20.88
CA ALA A 146 3.03 1.33 -21.26
C ALA A 146 4.27 1.49 -22.17
N PHE A 147 5.31 0.67 -21.98
CA PHE A 147 6.49 0.65 -22.83
C PHE A 147 6.19 0.18 -24.26
N ASN A 148 5.33 -0.82 -24.45
CA ASN A 148 4.94 -1.31 -25.79
C ASN A 148 4.26 -0.21 -26.60
N LYS A 149 3.51 0.68 -25.95
CA LYS A 149 2.86 1.83 -26.60
C LYS A 149 3.88 2.78 -27.21
N CYS A 150 5.00 2.98 -26.53
CA CYS A 150 6.06 3.88 -26.99
C CYS A 150 6.85 3.27 -28.16
N THR A 151 7.12 1.96 -28.13
CA THR A 151 7.67 1.22 -29.27
C THR A 151 6.71 1.31 -30.48
N GLN A 152 5.42 1.06 -30.26
CA GLN A 152 4.41 1.13 -31.32
C GLN A 152 4.22 2.54 -31.87
N ALA A 153 4.25 3.57 -31.03
CA ALA A 153 4.22 4.96 -31.48
C ALA A 153 5.42 5.26 -32.39
N THR A 154 6.60 4.80 -32.01
CA THR A 154 7.84 5.01 -32.77
C THR A 154 7.81 4.26 -34.10
N SER A 155 7.29 3.03 -34.15
CA SER A 155 7.22 2.20 -35.37
C SER A 155 6.34 2.82 -36.47
N VAL A 156 5.29 3.55 -36.08
CA VAL A 156 4.41 4.28 -37.01
C VAL A 156 4.87 5.73 -37.29
N GLY A 157 6.06 6.10 -36.80
CA GLY A 157 6.69 7.40 -37.07
C GLY A 157 6.18 8.55 -36.21
N ALA A 158 5.47 8.30 -35.11
CA ALA A 158 5.11 9.33 -34.14
C ALA A 158 6.36 9.87 -33.43
N VAL A 159 6.35 11.15 -33.05
CA VAL A 159 7.49 11.82 -32.41
C VAL A 159 7.46 11.70 -30.88
N GLY A 160 6.32 11.31 -30.31
CA GLY A 160 6.15 11.14 -28.88
C GLY A 160 4.75 10.66 -28.51
N ILE A 161 4.53 10.42 -27.22
CA ILE A 161 3.28 9.85 -26.71
C ILE A 161 2.85 10.52 -25.39
N VAL A 162 1.56 10.82 -25.26
CA VAL A 162 0.91 11.18 -24.00
C VAL A 162 0.05 9.99 -23.58
N ILE A 163 0.34 9.45 -22.40
CA ILE A 163 -0.43 8.33 -21.84
C ILE A 163 -1.42 8.90 -20.83
N LEU A 164 -2.70 8.61 -21.06
CA LEU A 164 -3.80 9.01 -20.20
C LEU A 164 -4.07 7.91 -19.19
N ASN A 165 -4.07 8.27 -17.91
CA ASN A 165 -4.50 7.31 -16.89
C ASN A 165 -6.00 6.98 -17.02
N SER A 166 -6.43 5.87 -16.42
CA SER A 166 -7.82 5.44 -16.42
C SER A 166 -8.57 5.95 -15.19
N ALA A 167 -9.90 6.02 -15.28
CA ALA A 167 -10.74 6.34 -14.12
C ALA A 167 -10.52 5.38 -12.94
N PHE A 168 -10.11 4.13 -13.24
CA PHE A 168 -9.84 3.10 -12.25
C PHE A 168 -8.62 3.42 -11.37
N PHE A 169 -7.51 3.88 -11.98
CA PHE A 169 -6.31 4.27 -11.23
C PHE A 169 -6.34 5.74 -10.78
N GLY A 170 -7.30 6.53 -11.30
CA GLY A 170 -7.54 7.90 -10.87
C GLY A 170 -6.37 8.83 -11.23
N ASN A 171 -5.88 9.55 -10.23
CA ASN A 171 -4.78 10.51 -10.40
C ASN A 171 -3.43 9.95 -9.94
N GLU A 172 -3.33 8.62 -9.74
CA GLU A 172 -2.03 7.98 -9.55
C GLU A 172 -1.19 8.15 -10.81
N MET A 173 0.08 8.51 -10.63
CA MET A 173 1.05 8.62 -11.70
C MET A 173 2.35 7.99 -11.19
N TYR A 174 2.94 7.11 -11.98
CA TYR A 174 4.29 6.61 -11.74
C TYR A 174 5.08 6.69 -13.04
N ALA A 175 6.35 7.04 -12.87
CA ALA A 175 7.24 7.34 -13.98
C ALA A 175 7.81 6.05 -14.56
N GLU A 176 7.70 5.88 -15.87
CA GLU A 176 8.20 4.72 -16.61
C GLU A 176 9.35 5.13 -17.53
N PRO A 177 10.37 4.26 -17.75
CA PRO A 177 11.52 4.58 -18.56
C PRO A 177 11.22 4.43 -20.05
N TYR A 178 10.30 5.23 -20.60
CA TYR A 178 9.91 5.15 -22.01
C TYR A 178 11.10 5.27 -22.99
N LEU A 179 11.01 4.56 -24.14
CA LEU A 179 12.01 4.55 -25.22
C LEU A 179 11.90 5.73 -26.21
N CYS A 180 10.93 6.61 -26.02
CA CYS A 180 10.53 7.74 -26.86
C CYS A 180 10.11 8.90 -25.95
N PRO A 181 10.04 10.15 -26.45
CA PRO A 181 9.51 11.27 -25.69
C PRO A 181 8.09 10.96 -25.22
N ALA A 182 7.87 10.92 -23.91
CA ALA A 182 6.63 10.45 -23.35
C ALA A 182 6.32 11.14 -22.03
N THR A 183 5.03 11.30 -21.72
CA THR A 183 4.54 11.69 -20.40
C THR A 183 3.27 10.93 -20.05
N HIS A 184 3.16 10.45 -18.81
CA HIS A 184 1.96 9.83 -18.26
C HIS A 184 1.25 10.85 -17.37
N ILE A 185 -0.01 11.18 -17.69
CA ILE A 185 -0.80 12.19 -16.99
C ILE A 185 -1.99 11.55 -16.26
N SER A 186 -2.47 12.25 -15.23
CA SER A 186 -3.61 11.84 -14.41
C SER A 186 -4.90 11.67 -15.23
N TYR A 187 -5.88 10.96 -14.68
CA TYR A 187 -7.18 10.83 -15.34
C TYR A 187 -7.87 12.19 -15.52
N SER A 188 -7.85 13.04 -14.49
CA SER A 188 -8.49 14.37 -14.56
C SER A 188 -7.87 15.26 -15.65
N ASP A 189 -6.54 15.28 -15.75
CA ASP A 189 -5.83 16.07 -16.76
C ASP A 189 -6.00 15.44 -18.15
N GLY A 190 -6.07 14.11 -18.22
CA GLY A 190 -6.32 13.38 -19.46
C GLY A 190 -7.68 13.68 -20.10
N LEU A 191 -8.72 13.92 -19.29
CA LEU A 191 -10.01 14.41 -19.82
C LEU A 191 -9.88 15.78 -20.49
N GLN A 192 -9.08 16.67 -19.90
CA GLN A 192 -8.85 18.02 -20.45
C GLN A 192 -8.02 17.98 -21.75
N VAL A 193 -6.96 17.15 -21.77
CA VAL A 193 -6.16 16.93 -22.99
C VAL A 193 -7.02 16.32 -24.10
N SER A 194 -7.83 15.30 -23.79
CA SER A 194 -8.74 14.68 -24.76
C SER A 194 -9.75 15.68 -25.33
N SER A 195 -10.34 16.52 -24.47
CA SER A 195 -11.25 17.59 -24.89
C SER A 195 -10.58 18.57 -25.86
N TYR A 196 -9.35 19.00 -25.55
CA TYR A 196 -8.58 19.89 -26.43
C TYR A 196 -8.31 19.25 -27.80
N VAL A 197 -7.83 17.99 -27.83
CA VAL A 197 -7.50 17.31 -29.08
C VAL A 197 -8.74 17.16 -29.98
N ASN A 198 -9.91 16.93 -29.39
CA ASN A 198 -11.17 16.84 -30.12
C ASN A 198 -11.76 18.20 -30.51
N SER A 199 -11.33 19.30 -29.88
CA SER A 199 -11.88 20.64 -30.14
C SER A 199 -11.42 21.27 -31.46
N THR A 200 -10.32 20.80 -32.05
CA THR A 200 -9.74 21.40 -33.26
C THR A 200 -9.03 20.38 -34.14
N ARG A 201 -9.11 20.56 -35.46
CA ARG A 201 -8.40 19.73 -36.46
C ARG A 201 -6.90 20.03 -36.55
N LYS A 202 -6.43 21.11 -35.92
CA LYS A 202 -5.03 21.56 -35.92
C LYS A 202 -4.46 21.59 -34.49
N ALA A 203 -4.85 20.63 -33.66
CA ALA A 203 -4.34 20.52 -32.29
C ALA A 203 -2.82 20.33 -32.32
N THR A 204 -2.10 21.08 -31.48
CA THR A 204 -0.65 20.93 -31.34
C THR A 204 -0.27 20.81 -29.87
N ALA A 205 0.88 20.20 -29.60
CA ALA A 205 1.44 20.13 -28.26
C ALA A 205 2.96 19.94 -28.27
N TYR A 206 3.56 20.09 -27.09
CA TYR A 206 4.96 19.79 -26.82
C TYR A 206 5.09 19.09 -25.44
N ILE A 207 5.92 18.06 -25.36
CA ILE A 207 6.23 17.33 -24.13
C ILE A 207 7.58 17.83 -23.60
N THR A 208 7.60 18.31 -22.35
CA THR A 208 8.85 18.77 -21.72
C THR A 208 9.75 17.60 -21.36
N ARG A 209 11.06 17.84 -21.38
CA ARG A 209 12.03 16.90 -20.82
C ARG A 209 11.67 16.59 -19.36
N PRO A 210 11.78 15.33 -18.91
CA PRO A 210 11.54 15.00 -17.51
C PRO A 210 12.59 15.62 -16.59
N THR A 211 12.15 16.08 -15.42
CA THR A 211 13.00 16.65 -14.37
C THR A 211 12.64 16.04 -13.02
N THR A 212 13.61 15.92 -12.11
CA THR A 212 13.32 15.51 -10.74
C THR A 212 12.81 16.71 -9.94
N GLU A 213 11.61 16.60 -9.40
CA GLU A 213 11.02 17.55 -8.46
C GLU A 213 11.01 16.91 -7.07
N LEU A 214 11.32 17.71 -6.05
CA LEU A 214 11.31 17.32 -4.64
C LEU A 214 10.28 18.14 -3.88
N GLU A 215 9.92 17.68 -2.68
CA GLU A 215 8.95 18.33 -1.79
C GLU A 215 7.56 18.48 -2.42
N THR A 216 7.17 17.55 -3.29
CA THR A 216 5.84 17.53 -3.90
C THR A 216 4.75 17.34 -2.84
N LYS A 217 3.60 17.95 -3.08
CA LYS A 217 2.47 17.98 -2.15
C LYS A 217 1.17 17.58 -2.86
N PRO A 218 0.31 16.77 -2.23
CA PRO A 218 0.52 16.09 -0.95
C PRO A 218 1.40 14.84 -1.09
N ALA A 219 2.18 14.51 -0.05
CA ALA A 219 2.89 13.23 0.07
C ALA A 219 3.00 12.78 1.54
N PRO A 220 2.82 11.49 1.86
CA PRO A 220 2.46 10.39 0.96
C PRO A 220 0.97 10.39 0.55
N VAL A 221 0.69 9.85 -0.64
CA VAL A 221 -0.63 9.44 -1.12
C VAL A 221 -0.63 7.93 -1.29
N MET A 222 -1.73 7.26 -0.96
CA MET A 222 -1.86 5.81 -1.20
C MET A 222 -1.85 5.51 -2.69
N ALA A 223 -0.99 4.58 -3.09
CA ALA A 223 -0.95 4.06 -4.46
C ALA A 223 -2.27 3.35 -4.79
N ALA A 224 -2.82 3.58 -5.98
CA ALA A 224 -4.10 2.99 -6.38
C ALA A 224 -3.98 1.47 -6.59
N PHE A 225 -2.83 1.02 -7.11
CA PHE A 225 -2.55 -0.41 -7.24
C PHE A 225 -2.37 -1.11 -5.90
N SER A 226 -2.04 -0.39 -4.81
CA SER A 226 -1.80 -1.04 -3.51
C SER A 226 -3.05 -1.78 -3.08
N SER A 227 -2.93 -3.10 -2.90
CA SER A 227 -4.05 -3.92 -2.46
C SER A 227 -4.63 -3.42 -1.13
N ILE A 228 -5.95 -3.52 -1.00
CA ILE A 228 -6.73 -2.91 0.08
C ILE A 228 -7.44 -4.01 0.89
N GLY A 229 -7.54 -3.83 2.20
CA GLY A 229 -8.41 -4.64 3.06
C GLY A 229 -9.91 -4.50 2.71
N PRO A 230 -10.81 -5.18 3.45
CA PRO A 230 -10.55 -6.01 4.62
C PRO A 230 -9.84 -7.34 4.30
N ASN A 231 -9.23 -7.95 5.32
CA ASN A 231 -8.74 -9.32 5.25
C ASN A 231 -9.91 -10.28 4.97
N ARG A 232 -9.86 -11.02 3.86
CA ARG A 232 -10.90 -11.99 3.49
C ARG A 232 -10.80 -13.33 4.21
N VAL A 233 -9.63 -13.65 4.77
CA VAL A 233 -9.39 -14.90 5.52
C VAL A 233 -9.89 -14.77 6.95
N THR A 234 -9.45 -13.71 7.66
CA THR A 234 -9.92 -13.39 9.01
C THR A 234 -10.27 -11.90 9.09
N PRO A 235 -11.53 -11.50 8.85
CA PRO A 235 -11.95 -10.09 8.80
C PRO A 235 -11.73 -9.30 10.10
N GLU A 236 -11.52 -9.96 11.23
CA GLU A 236 -11.18 -9.39 12.53
C GLU A 236 -9.72 -8.94 12.65
N ILE A 237 -8.89 -9.26 11.66
CA ILE A 237 -7.50 -8.80 11.58
C ILE A 237 -7.42 -7.71 10.52
N LEU A 238 -7.03 -6.49 10.93
CA LEU A 238 -6.79 -5.40 10.00
C LEU A 238 -5.62 -5.71 9.08
N LYS A 239 -5.80 -5.54 7.77
CA LYS A 239 -4.72 -5.56 6.78
C LYS A 239 -4.92 -4.42 5.74
N PRO A 240 -3.82 -3.82 5.21
CA PRO A 240 -2.41 -4.07 5.59
C PRO A 240 -2.12 -3.61 7.03
N ASP A 241 -0.95 -3.95 7.58
CA ASP A 241 -0.56 -3.54 8.93
C ASP A 241 -0.02 -2.10 8.94
N ILE A 242 0.75 -1.75 7.90
CA ILE A 242 1.49 -0.50 7.75
C ILE A 242 1.57 -0.13 6.25
N THR A 243 1.99 1.09 5.94
CA THR A 243 2.35 1.53 4.59
C THR A 243 3.73 2.17 4.56
N ALA A 244 4.43 2.00 3.44
CA ALA A 244 5.76 2.56 3.23
C ALA A 244 5.97 2.98 1.77
N PRO A 245 7.02 3.78 1.48
CA PRO A 245 7.38 4.19 0.12
C PRO A 245 7.45 3.02 -0.87
N GLY A 246 6.62 3.07 -1.91
CA GLY A 246 6.54 2.01 -2.92
C GLY A 246 6.34 2.49 -4.34
N VAL A 247 6.29 3.80 -4.56
CA VAL A 247 6.07 4.37 -5.90
C VAL A 247 7.33 5.08 -6.36
N SER A 248 7.79 4.71 -7.56
CA SER A 248 8.98 5.28 -8.19
C SER A 248 10.20 5.25 -7.27
N ILE A 249 10.53 4.07 -6.71
CA ILE A 249 11.68 3.83 -5.85
C ILE A 249 12.91 3.47 -6.68
N LEU A 250 14.00 4.21 -6.50
CA LEU A 250 15.29 3.97 -7.17
C LEU A 250 16.10 2.94 -6.38
N ALA A 251 16.51 1.84 -7.00
CA ALA A 251 17.32 0.80 -6.38
C ALA A 251 18.33 0.20 -7.37
N ALA A 252 19.27 -0.59 -6.87
CA ALA A 252 20.24 -1.31 -7.70
C ALA A 252 19.52 -2.25 -8.68
N TYR A 253 20.09 -2.38 -9.88
CA TYR A 253 19.53 -3.18 -10.96
C TYR A 253 20.65 -3.97 -11.64
N THR A 254 20.33 -5.17 -12.14
CA THR A 254 21.34 -6.15 -12.60
C THR A 254 22.16 -5.66 -13.79
N GLY A 255 21.59 -4.78 -14.60
CA GLY A 255 22.20 -4.35 -15.86
C GLY A 255 22.29 -5.47 -16.89
N VAL A 256 21.58 -6.60 -16.71
CA VAL A 256 21.44 -7.65 -17.73
C VAL A 256 20.27 -7.32 -18.65
N GLN A 257 19.14 -6.94 -18.05
CA GLN A 257 17.94 -6.52 -18.76
C GLN A 257 17.87 -4.99 -18.86
N GLY A 258 17.17 -4.48 -19.87
CA GLY A 258 16.89 -3.05 -19.99
C GLY A 258 15.89 -2.54 -18.95
N PRO A 259 15.91 -1.23 -18.61
CA PRO A 259 14.97 -0.61 -17.66
C PRO A 259 13.48 -0.89 -17.89
N THR A 260 13.05 -1.14 -19.13
CA THR A 260 11.65 -1.48 -19.45
C THR A 260 11.33 -2.96 -19.33
N GLU A 261 12.29 -3.80 -18.96
CA GLU A 261 12.14 -5.26 -18.87
C GLU A 261 11.81 -5.93 -20.22
N THR A 262 12.20 -5.30 -21.34
CA THR A 262 12.00 -5.87 -22.68
C THR A 262 13.31 -6.09 -23.40
N ASP A 263 13.30 -7.04 -24.33
CA ASP A 263 14.44 -7.31 -25.21
C ASP A 263 14.70 -6.19 -26.23
N LEU A 264 13.72 -5.30 -26.43
CA LEU A 264 13.84 -4.13 -27.31
C LEU A 264 14.61 -2.98 -26.65
N ASP A 265 14.75 -2.98 -25.33
CA ASP A 265 15.46 -1.95 -24.59
C ASP A 265 16.93 -2.31 -24.41
N ASN A 266 17.77 -1.72 -25.27
CA ASN A 266 19.21 -1.90 -25.25
C ASN A 266 19.93 -1.07 -24.18
N ARG A 267 19.23 -0.23 -23.39
CA ARG A 267 19.88 0.51 -22.30
C ARG A 267 20.30 -0.47 -21.21
N ARG A 268 21.44 -0.22 -20.56
CA ARG A 268 21.89 -0.97 -19.39
C ARG A 268 22.21 0.01 -18.27
N VAL A 269 21.56 -0.17 -17.13
CA VAL A 269 21.63 0.75 -15.99
C VAL A 269 22.00 0.00 -14.73
N LYS A 270 22.79 0.64 -13.87
CA LYS A 270 23.14 0.10 -12.54
C LYS A 270 22.03 0.32 -11.51
N PHE A 271 21.14 1.26 -11.79
CA PHE A 271 20.00 1.60 -10.94
C PHE A 271 18.78 1.80 -11.81
N ASN A 272 17.64 1.28 -11.35
CA ASN A 272 16.34 1.47 -11.99
C ASN A 272 15.32 1.94 -10.97
N THR A 273 14.29 2.60 -11.47
CA THR A 273 13.16 3.03 -10.67
C THR A 273 12.02 2.04 -10.88
N MET A 274 11.48 1.49 -9.79
CA MET A 274 10.37 0.53 -9.83
C MET A 274 9.26 0.92 -8.85
N THR A 275 8.08 0.36 -9.08
CA THR A 275 6.86 0.67 -8.33
C THR A 275 6.17 -0.62 -7.91
N GLY A 276 5.71 -0.68 -6.67
CA GLY A 276 4.98 -1.84 -6.13
C GLY A 276 5.05 -1.91 -4.61
N THR A 277 4.15 -2.68 -4.01
CA THR A 277 4.28 -3.10 -2.60
C THR A 277 5.55 -3.92 -2.37
N SER A 278 6.10 -4.54 -3.42
CA SER A 278 7.43 -5.15 -3.45
C SER A 278 8.57 -4.17 -3.16
N MET A 279 8.41 -2.87 -3.43
CA MET A 279 9.40 -1.84 -3.09
C MET A 279 9.16 -1.29 -1.68
N SER A 280 7.91 -1.29 -1.19
CA SER A 280 7.57 -0.92 0.20
C SER A 280 8.03 -1.95 1.22
N CYS A 281 7.90 -3.24 0.92
CA CYS A 281 8.31 -4.34 1.79
C CYS A 281 9.77 -4.22 2.31
N PRO A 282 10.80 -4.04 1.47
CA PRO A 282 12.18 -3.94 1.93
C PRO A 282 12.46 -2.67 2.73
N HIS A 283 11.73 -1.57 2.53
CA HIS A 283 11.85 -0.39 3.42
C HIS A 283 11.50 -0.74 4.86
N VAL A 284 10.37 -1.45 5.05
CA VAL A 284 9.95 -1.88 6.39
C VAL A 284 10.90 -2.94 6.95
N ALA A 285 11.40 -3.86 6.12
CA ALA A 285 12.41 -4.84 6.55
C ALA A 285 13.74 -4.18 6.99
N GLY A 286 14.18 -3.13 6.31
CA GLY A 286 15.34 -2.34 6.75
C GLY A 286 15.12 -1.69 8.11
N VAL A 287 13.94 -1.10 8.34
CA VAL A 287 13.57 -0.55 9.65
C VAL A 287 13.53 -1.64 10.72
N VAL A 288 13.02 -2.82 10.40
CA VAL A 288 13.07 -3.98 11.31
C VAL A 288 14.50 -4.33 11.70
N GLY A 289 15.44 -4.38 10.75
CA GLY A 289 16.86 -4.63 11.05
C GLY A 289 17.47 -3.59 11.99
N LEU A 290 17.15 -2.30 11.78
CA LEU A 290 17.57 -1.22 12.68
C LEU A 290 16.97 -1.37 14.07
N LEU A 291 15.69 -1.71 14.17
CA LEU A 291 15.02 -1.93 15.46
C LEU A 291 15.56 -3.16 16.18
N LYS A 292 15.89 -4.24 15.48
CA LYS A 292 16.55 -5.43 16.06
C LYS A 292 17.97 -5.10 16.55
N THR A 293 18.67 -4.17 15.90
CA THR A 293 19.97 -3.70 16.39
C THR A 293 19.83 -2.92 17.70
N LEU A 294 18.83 -2.05 17.80
CA LEU A 294 18.57 -1.26 19.01
C LEU A 294 17.94 -2.08 20.15
N HIS A 295 17.12 -3.06 19.79
CA HIS A 295 16.36 -3.90 20.72
C HIS A 295 16.48 -5.38 20.37
N PRO A 296 17.65 -6.01 20.59
CA PRO A 296 17.92 -7.38 20.15
C PRO A 296 16.97 -8.43 20.73
N THR A 297 16.42 -8.17 21.91
CA THR A 297 15.54 -9.09 22.65
C THR A 297 14.06 -8.93 22.32
N TRP A 298 13.67 -7.95 21.50
CA TRP A 298 12.27 -7.77 21.13
C TRP A 298 11.79 -8.93 20.27
N SER A 299 10.60 -9.44 20.62
CA SER A 299 9.89 -10.44 19.83
C SER A 299 9.49 -9.87 18.46
N PRO A 300 9.18 -10.74 17.48
CA PRO A 300 8.60 -10.26 16.23
C PRO A 300 7.34 -9.43 16.38
N ALA A 301 6.49 -9.78 17.36
CA ALA A 301 5.26 -9.06 17.67
C ALA A 301 5.53 -7.68 18.27
N ALA A 302 6.51 -7.55 19.18
CA ALA A 302 6.91 -6.28 19.76
C ALA A 302 7.45 -5.32 18.68
N ILE A 303 8.30 -5.81 17.76
CA ILE A 303 8.80 -5.03 16.62
C ILE A 303 7.64 -4.58 15.71
N LYS A 304 6.74 -5.50 15.35
CA LYS A 304 5.54 -5.19 14.58
C LYS A 304 4.70 -4.12 15.28
N SER A 305 4.48 -4.25 16.58
CA SER A 305 3.74 -3.28 17.38
C SER A 305 4.41 -1.91 17.35
N ALA A 306 5.72 -1.82 17.58
CA ALA A 306 6.45 -0.56 17.58
C ALA A 306 6.32 0.19 16.24
N ILE A 307 6.41 -0.53 15.12
CA ILE A 307 6.22 0.03 13.77
C ILE A 307 4.77 0.52 13.58
N MET A 308 3.78 -0.26 14.00
CA MET A 308 2.37 0.06 13.80
C MET A 308 1.92 1.24 14.68
N THR A 309 2.23 1.22 15.98
CA THR A 309 1.69 2.20 16.94
C THR A 309 2.33 3.57 16.83
N SER A 310 3.51 3.66 16.22
CA SER A 310 4.25 4.91 15.95
C SER A 310 3.94 5.54 14.58
N ALA A 311 3.15 4.87 13.73
CA ALA A 311 2.89 5.31 12.37
C ALA A 311 2.13 6.65 12.30
N ARG A 312 2.38 7.42 11.23
CA ARG A 312 1.64 8.67 10.95
C ARG A 312 0.51 8.45 9.95
N THR A 313 -0.59 9.18 10.11
CA THR A 313 -1.73 9.15 9.17
C THR A 313 -1.95 10.49 8.47
N ARG A 314 -0.91 11.33 8.44
CA ARG A 314 -0.95 12.65 7.84
C ARG A 314 0.13 12.77 6.77
N ASP A 315 -0.16 13.55 5.75
CA ASP A 315 0.79 13.94 4.71
C ASP A 315 1.67 15.13 5.15
N ASN A 316 2.58 15.54 4.28
CA ASN A 316 3.46 16.70 4.43
C ASN A 316 2.74 18.06 4.38
N THR A 317 1.42 18.07 4.21
CA THR A 317 0.55 19.25 4.39
C THR A 317 -0.23 19.20 5.72
N ILE A 318 0.07 18.21 6.57
CA ILE A 318 -0.55 17.99 7.89
C ILE A 318 -2.04 17.58 7.76
N ASN A 319 -2.49 17.25 6.55
CA ASN A 319 -3.83 16.74 6.29
C ASN A 319 -3.87 15.21 6.36
N PRO A 320 -5.04 14.60 6.58
CA PRO A 320 -5.17 13.15 6.50
C PRO A 320 -4.69 12.64 5.14
N MET A 321 -3.92 11.54 5.14
CA MET A 321 -3.51 10.88 3.90
C MET A 321 -4.71 10.57 3.01
N THR A 322 -4.52 10.73 1.70
CA THR A 322 -5.54 10.47 0.67
C THR A 322 -5.17 9.28 -0.20
N ASN A 323 -6.12 8.81 -1.00
CA ASN A 323 -5.87 7.88 -2.10
C ASN A 323 -5.68 8.64 -3.43
N SER A 324 -5.46 7.90 -4.51
CA SER A 324 -5.28 8.45 -5.86
C SER A 324 -6.50 9.22 -6.41
N THR A 325 -7.66 9.18 -5.76
CA THR A 325 -8.84 9.98 -6.13
C THR A 325 -9.05 11.19 -5.21
N HIS A 326 -8.04 11.54 -4.40
CA HIS A 326 -8.05 12.61 -3.40
C HIS A 326 -9.06 12.43 -2.26
N LEU A 327 -9.66 11.24 -2.15
CA LEU A 327 -10.50 10.89 -1.01
C LEU A 327 -9.61 10.49 0.15
N LYS A 328 -10.06 10.81 1.37
CA LYS A 328 -9.36 10.41 2.59
C LYS A 328 -9.18 8.89 2.62
N ALA A 329 -7.94 8.45 2.75
CA ALA A 329 -7.61 7.03 2.88
C ALA A 329 -8.11 6.48 4.22
N SER A 330 -8.46 5.19 4.24
CA SER A 330 -8.90 4.50 5.44
C SER A 330 -7.80 3.55 5.97
N PRO A 331 -7.92 3.07 7.21
CA PRO A 331 -7.08 1.98 7.71
C PRO A 331 -7.05 0.72 6.84
N PHE A 332 -8.04 0.45 5.99
CA PHE A 332 -7.94 -0.66 5.03
C PHE A 332 -6.96 -0.40 3.89
N ALA A 333 -6.59 0.85 3.63
CA ALA A 333 -5.56 1.21 2.66
C ALA A 333 -4.18 1.28 3.33
N TYR A 334 -4.06 2.02 4.45
CA TYR A 334 -2.75 2.30 5.07
C TYR A 334 -2.42 1.47 6.32
N GLY A 335 -3.33 0.62 6.81
CA GLY A 335 -3.20 -0.06 8.08
C GLY A 335 -3.16 0.91 9.26
N SER A 336 -2.05 0.91 9.98
CA SER A 336 -1.81 1.87 11.07
C SER A 336 -1.37 3.24 10.57
N GLY A 337 -0.80 3.34 9.37
CA GLY A 337 -0.35 4.59 8.75
C GLY A 337 0.91 4.41 7.91
N HIS A 338 1.51 5.53 7.51
CA HIS A 338 2.83 5.57 6.92
C HIS A 338 3.90 5.36 8.00
N ILE A 339 4.89 4.53 7.71
CA ILE A 339 5.99 4.20 8.61
C ILE A 339 6.75 5.46 9.09
N TRP A 340 7.17 5.45 10.36
CA TRP A 340 7.94 6.51 11.01
C TRP A 340 9.10 5.93 11.85
N PRO A 341 10.26 5.65 11.23
CA PRO A 341 11.34 4.88 11.87
C PRO A 341 11.81 5.45 13.21
N ASN A 342 12.11 6.76 13.25
CA ASN A 342 12.61 7.43 14.47
C ASN A 342 11.64 7.41 15.64
N ARG A 343 10.35 7.17 15.40
CA ARG A 343 9.36 7.06 16.46
C ARG A 343 9.13 5.61 16.87
N ALA A 344 9.35 4.66 15.95
CA ALA A 344 9.32 3.24 16.24
C ALA A 344 10.49 2.78 17.12
N MET A 345 11.61 3.53 17.15
CA MET A 345 12.77 3.20 17.98
C MET A 345 12.51 3.33 19.50
N ASP A 346 11.58 4.19 19.90
CA ASP A 346 11.18 4.41 21.28
C ASP A 346 9.64 4.56 21.35
N PRO A 347 8.90 3.43 21.22
CA PRO A 347 7.45 3.46 21.16
C PRO A 347 6.81 3.65 22.55
N GLY A 348 7.59 3.53 23.64
CA GLY A 348 7.10 3.48 25.02
C GLY A 348 6.45 2.14 25.37
N LEU A 349 5.35 1.79 24.70
CA LEU A 349 4.62 0.53 24.92
C LEU A 349 4.47 -0.29 23.63
N VAL A 350 4.41 -1.61 23.79
CA VAL A 350 4.14 -2.56 22.70
C VAL A 350 3.03 -3.53 23.07
N TYR A 351 2.30 -4.00 22.06
CA TYR A 351 1.44 -5.17 22.13
C TYR A 351 2.27 -6.39 21.77
N ASP A 352 2.72 -7.12 22.79
CA ASP A 352 3.53 -8.33 22.61
C ASP A 352 2.63 -9.57 22.48
N LEU A 353 3.13 -10.60 21.79
CA LEU A 353 2.45 -11.86 21.54
C LEU A 353 3.45 -13.01 21.58
N THR A 354 3.03 -14.12 22.13
CA THR A 354 3.77 -15.38 22.14
C THR A 354 3.35 -16.28 20.98
N ILE A 355 4.09 -17.37 20.75
CA ILE A 355 3.71 -18.40 19.78
C ILE A 355 2.41 -19.08 20.20
N ASP A 356 2.21 -19.31 21.50
CA ASP A 356 0.99 -19.91 22.02
C ASP A 356 -0.24 -19.02 21.76
N ASP A 357 -0.10 -17.69 21.77
CA ASP A 357 -1.19 -16.78 21.38
C ASP A 357 -1.64 -17.00 19.94
N TYR A 358 -0.69 -17.19 19.00
CA TYR A 358 -1.01 -17.48 17.61
C TYR A 358 -1.58 -18.89 17.43
N MET A 359 -1.09 -19.88 18.19
CA MET A 359 -1.64 -21.25 18.16
C MET A 359 -3.08 -21.27 18.71
N ASN A 360 -3.34 -20.57 19.82
CA ASN A 360 -4.67 -20.37 20.37
C ASN A 360 -5.57 -19.67 19.35
N PHE A 361 -5.07 -18.66 18.64
CA PHE A 361 -5.81 -18.02 17.56
C PHE A 361 -6.19 -19.01 16.44
N LEU A 362 -5.27 -19.86 15.99
CA LEU A 362 -5.57 -20.89 14.98
C LEU A 362 -6.63 -21.88 15.47
N CYS A 363 -6.53 -22.32 16.73
CA CYS A 363 -7.57 -23.15 17.36
C CYS A 363 -8.93 -22.44 17.39
N ALA A 364 -8.97 -21.16 17.75
CA ALA A 364 -10.20 -20.37 17.77
C ALA A 364 -10.82 -20.15 16.38
N GLN A 365 -10.03 -20.26 15.31
CA GLN A 365 -10.52 -20.25 13.93
C GLN A 365 -11.07 -21.61 13.48
N GLY A 366 -11.05 -22.64 14.35
CA GLY A 366 -11.55 -23.97 14.05
C GLY A 366 -10.56 -24.88 13.32
N TYR A 367 -9.26 -24.58 13.37
CA TYR A 367 -8.25 -25.42 12.72
C TYR A 367 -8.17 -26.77 13.42
N ASN A 368 -8.28 -27.85 12.64
CA ASN A 368 -8.20 -29.21 13.17
C ASN A 368 -6.73 -29.64 13.42
N LYS A 369 -6.53 -30.81 14.03
CA LYS A 369 -5.19 -31.34 14.35
C LYS A 369 -4.26 -31.41 13.13
N THR A 370 -4.77 -31.82 11.97
CA THR A 370 -4.01 -31.91 10.71
C THR A 370 -3.60 -30.55 10.17
N GLN A 371 -4.42 -29.52 10.34
CA GLN A 371 -4.09 -28.16 9.93
C GLN A 371 -3.10 -27.52 10.91
N ILE A 372 -3.26 -27.76 12.21
CA ILE A 372 -2.38 -27.27 13.27
C ILE A 372 -0.96 -27.86 13.11
N SER A 373 -0.82 -29.11 12.66
CA SER A 373 0.49 -29.75 12.49
C SER A 373 1.36 -29.10 11.40
N PHE A 374 0.80 -28.28 10.50
CA PHE A 374 1.62 -27.48 9.58
C PHE A 374 2.41 -26.37 10.28
N PHE A 375 1.94 -25.89 11.43
CA PHE A 375 2.52 -24.75 12.15
C PHE A 375 3.42 -25.16 13.32
N THR A 376 3.28 -26.40 13.81
CA THR A 376 4.07 -26.89 14.94
C THR A 376 4.47 -28.34 14.76
N GLN A 377 5.72 -28.65 15.11
CA GLN A 377 6.22 -30.02 15.22
C GLN A 377 5.75 -30.58 16.58
N GLY A 378 4.56 -31.20 16.61
CA GLY A 378 4.03 -31.86 17.81
C GLY A 378 2.53 -31.70 18.01
N HIS A 379 2.03 -32.29 19.10
CA HIS A 379 0.63 -32.15 19.50
C HIS A 379 0.44 -30.87 20.30
N PHE A 380 -0.12 -29.82 19.68
CA PHE A 380 -0.65 -28.67 20.41
C PHE A 380 -2.08 -28.96 20.84
N LYS A 381 -2.37 -28.85 22.14
CA LYS A 381 -3.73 -29.02 22.67
C LYS A 381 -4.40 -27.67 22.76
N CYS A 382 -5.40 -27.45 21.90
CA CYS A 382 -6.24 -26.26 21.94
C CYS A 382 -6.90 -26.12 23.32
N PRO A 383 -6.72 -24.99 24.03
CA PRO A 383 -7.39 -24.76 25.32
C PRO A 383 -8.89 -24.52 25.13
N GLU A 384 -9.70 -24.59 26.18
CA GLU A 384 -11.10 -24.15 26.17
C GLU A 384 -11.39 -23.30 27.41
N PRO A 385 -12.08 -22.14 27.30
CA PRO A 385 -12.61 -21.51 26.08
C PRO A 385 -11.56 -20.67 25.33
N ILE A 386 -11.70 -20.52 24.00
CA ILE A 386 -10.84 -19.66 23.18
C ILE A 386 -11.63 -18.53 22.52
N SER A 387 -11.08 -17.31 22.54
CA SER A 387 -11.67 -16.14 21.89
C SER A 387 -10.67 -15.49 20.93
N PHE A 388 -10.94 -15.51 19.62
CA PHE A 388 -10.05 -14.90 18.62
C PHE A 388 -10.10 -13.36 18.62
N SER A 389 -11.15 -12.73 19.16
CA SER A 389 -11.28 -11.26 19.23
C SER A 389 -10.28 -10.60 20.21
N ASN A 390 -9.68 -11.41 21.08
CA ASN A 390 -8.71 -10.97 22.09
C ASN A 390 -7.25 -11.17 21.68
N LEU A 391 -6.96 -11.61 20.45
CA LEU A 391 -5.58 -11.64 19.96
C LEU A 391 -4.97 -10.23 20.13
N ASN A 392 -3.83 -10.15 20.82
CA ASN A 392 -3.21 -8.91 21.29
C ASN A 392 -2.53 -8.11 20.18
N LEU A 393 -3.25 -7.81 19.10
CA LEU A 393 -2.75 -7.01 17.98
C LEU A 393 -2.83 -5.51 18.29
N PRO A 394 -1.93 -4.69 17.71
CA PRO A 394 -1.95 -3.22 17.79
C PRO A 394 -3.06 -2.57 16.93
N SER A 395 -4.14 -3.28 16.66
CA SER A 395 -5.34 -2.81 15.98
C SER A 395 -6.58 -3.49 16.54
N ILE A 396 -7.73 -2.83 16.43
CA ILE A 396 -9.01 -3.31 16.94
C ILE A 396 -10.01 -3.32 15.79
N THR A 397 -10.34 -4.52 15.28
CA THR A 397 -11.28 -4.67 14.17
C THR A 397 -12.46 -5.54 14.57
N VAL A 398 -13.67 -5.01 14.42
CA VAL A 398 -14.93 -5.69 14.70
C VAL A 398 -15.80 -5.65 13.43
N PRO A 399 -15.68 -6.67 12.54
CA PRO A 399 -16.35 -6.70 11.23
C PRO A 399 -17.85 -6.96 11.35
N LYS A 400 -18.32 -7.47 12.49
CA LYS A 400 -19.72 -7.76 12.79
C LYS A 400 -20.06 -7.37 14.22
N LEU A 401 -20.36 -6.09 14.45
CA LEU A 401 -20.83 -5.61 15.75
C LEU A 401 -22.36 -5.76 15.85
N LYS A 402 -22.82 -6.56 16.82
CA LYS A 402 -24.23 -6.69 17.22
C LYS A 402 -24.41 -6.15 18.64
N GLY A 403 -24.97 -4.95 18.79
CA GLY A 403 -25.18 -4.32 20.09
C GLY A 403 -23.87 -3.83 20.72
N SER A 404 -23.16 -4.72 21.43
CA SER A 404 -21.92 -4.39 22.14
C SER A 404 -20.93 -5.56 22.10
N ILE A 405 -19.64 -5.27 22.13
CA ILE A 405 -18.57 -6.24 22.32
C ILE A 405 -17.54 -5.67 23.31
N VAL A 406 -16.93 -6.55 24.10
CA VAL A 406 -15.76 -6.22 24.92
C VAL A 406 -14.57 -6.98 24.35
N VAL A 407 -13.49 -6.28 24.07
CA VAL A 407 -12.20 -6.87 23.69
C VAL A 407 -11.15 -6.50 24.71
N THR A 408 -10.21 -7.42 24.96
CA THR A 408 -9.11 -7.19 25.90
C THR A 408 -7.80 -7.04 25.14
N ARG A 409 -6.92 -6.19 25.65
CA ARG A 409 -5.54 -6.05 25.18
C ARG A 409 -4.61 -5.92 26.37
N THR A 410 -3.35 -6.29 26.14
CA THR A 410 -2.26 -6.17 27.11
C THR A 410 -1.15 -5.34 26.49
N LEU A 411 -0.69 -4.32 27.22
CA LEU A 411 0.46 -3.51 26.84
C LEU A 411 1.64 -3.86 27.73
N LYS A 412 2.80 -4.00 27.11
CA LYS A 412 4.08 -4.18 27.77
C LYS A 412 4.88 -2.90 27.69
N ASN A 413 5.41 -2.44 28.82
CA ASN A 413 6.31 -1.30 28.83
C ASN A 413 7.70 -1.70 28.31
N VAL A 414 8.19 -1.00 27.30
CA VAL A 414 9.54 -1.17 26.74
C VAL A 414 10.39 0.10 26.86
N GLY A 415 9.83 1.16 27.45
CA GLY A 415 10.52 2.41 27.73
C GLY A 415 10.68 2.67 29.23
N SER A 416 11.04 3.91 29.56
CA SER A 416 11.12 4.36 30.95
C SER A 416 9.77 4.21 31.67
N PRO A 417 9.76 4.03 33.02
CA PRO A 417 8.54 4.06 33.82
C PRO A 417 7.69 5.30 33.51
N GLY A 418 6.38 5.15 33.53
CA GLY A 418 5.47 6.22 33.12
C GLY A 418 4.00 5.87 33.26
N THR A 419 3.18 6.91 33.26
CA THR A 419 1.72 6.81 33.35
C THR A 419 1.08 7.25 32.04
N TYR A 420 0.39 6.32 31.40
CA TYR A 420 -0.26 6.53 30.11
C TYR A 420 -1.75 6.75 30.30
N LYS A 421 -2.31 7.75 29.61
CA LYS A 421 -3.75 8.01 29.55
C LYS A 421 -4.31 7.62 28.18
N ALA A 422 -5.50 7.03 28.18
CA ALA A 422 -6.22 6.66 26.98
C ALA A 422 -6.93 7.89 26.37
N HIS A 423 -6.70 8.11 25.08
CA HIS A 423 -7.37 9.11 24.26
C HIS A 423 -8.08 8.41 23.10
N ILE A 424 -9.38 8.67 22.95
CA ILE A 424 -10.23 7.93 22.03
C ILE A 424 -10.82 8.88 21.00
N ARG A 425 -10.66 8.53 19.73
CA ARG A 425 -11.51 9.05 18.66
C ARG A 425 -12.46 7.95 18.24
N SER A 426 -13.69 8.03 18.73
CA SER A 426 -14.71 7.03 18.47
C SER A 426 -15.08 6.97 16.97
N PRO A 427 -15.26 5.76 16.39
CA PRO A 427 -15.89 5.62 15.09
C PRO A 427 -17.30 6.24 15.06
N VAL A 428 -17.74 6.70 13.89
CA VAL A 428 -19.08 7.26 13.72
C VAL A 428 -20.14 6.26 14.18
N ALA A 429 -21.09 6.73 15.01
CA ALA A 429 -22.16 5.94 15.59
C ALA A 429 -21.72 4.77 16.50
N ILE A 430 -20.48 4.76 16.99
CA ILE A 430 -19.99 3.79 17.98
C ILE A 430 -19.52 4.54 19.24
N THR A 431 -19.96 4.10 20.41
CA THR A 431 -19.35 4.48 21.69
C THR A 431 -18.20 3.54 21.97
N VAL A 432 -17.04 4.08 22.32
CA VAL A 432 -15.85 3.31 22.73
C VAL A 432 -15.47 3.73 24.14
N VAL A 433 -15.40 2.76 25.05
CA VAL A 433 -15.02 2.95 26.47
C VAL A 433 -13.80 2.08 26.76
N VAL A 434 -12.83 2.62 27.50
CA VAL A 434 -11.58 1.93 27.85
C VAL A 434 -11.42 1.90 29.36
N GLU A 435 -11.22 0.71 29.92
CA GLU A 435 -11.15 0.47 31.37
C GLU A 435 -9.97 -0.46 31.73
N PRO A 436 -9.05 -0.04 32.61
CA PRO A 436 -8.91 1.33 33.13
C PRO A 436 -8.54 2.31 32.00
N ASN A 437 -8.81 3.61 32.18
CA ASN A 437 -8.43 4.65 31.20
C ASN A 437 -7.03 5.22 31.42
N THR A 438 -6.34 4.74 32.47
CA THR A 438 -4.99 5.13 32.86
C THR A 438 -4.22 3.86 33.23
N LEU A 439 -2.98 3.75 32.74
CA LEU A 439 -2.08 2.65 33.03
C LEU A 439 -0.76 3.20 33.57
N GLU A 440 -0.39 2.79 34.78
CA GLU A 440 0.89 3.14 35.40
C GLU A 440 1.84 1.94 35.29
N PHE A 441 3.02 2.19 34.74
CA PHE A 441 4.11 1.22 34.63
C PHE A 441 5.31 1.71 35.44
N LYS A 442 5.79 0.86 36.35
CA LYS A 442 6.87 1.16 37.30
C LYS A 442 8.24 0.69 36.81
N LYS A 443 8.29 -0.25 35.87
CA LYS A 443 9.53 -0.80 35.32
C LYS A 443 9.38 -1.27 33.87
N ILE A 444 10.52 -1.43 33.19
CA ILE A 444 10.58 -2.07 31.86
C ILE A 444 10.12 -3.52 32.00
N GLY A 445 9.37 -4.00 31.01
CA GLY A 445 8.83 -5.35 30.95
C GLY A 445 7.55 -5.57 31.75
N GLU A 446 7.08 -4.58 32.51
CA GLU A 446 5.78 -4.68 33.18
C GLU A 446 4.65 -4.70 32.15
N GLU A 447 3.68 -5.58 32.35
CA GLU A 447 2.51 -5.74 31.50
C GLU A 447 1.24 -5.30 32.23
N LYS A 448 0.36 -4.61 31.52
CA LYS A 448 -0.96 -4.20 32.02
C LYS A 448 -2.03 -4.46 30.97
N SER A 449 -3.12 -5.08 31.40
CA SER A 449 -4.28 -5.32 30.57
C SER A 449 -5.34 -4.25 30.74
N PHE A 450 -6.11 -4.02 29.68
CA PHE A 450 -7.26 -3.13 29.67
C PHE A 450 -8.35 -3.70 28.76
N LYS A 451 -9.60 -3.32 29.04
CA LYS A 451 -10.79 -3.70 28.28
C LYS A 451 -11.23 -2.53 27.41
N ILE A 452 -11.63 -2.82 26.19
CA ILE A 452 -12.27 -1.88 25.27
C ILE A 452 -13.70 -2.36 25.01
N THR A 453 -14.68 -1.56 25.40
CA THR A 453 -16.10 -1.82 25.12
C THR A 453 -16.53 -0.99 23.93
N LEU A 454 -16.95 -1.64 22.84
CA LEU A 454 -17.52 -0.99 21.65
C LEU A 454 -19.02 -1.24 21.62
N LYS A 455 -19.81 -0.17 21.63
CA LYS A 455 -21.29 -0.24 21.65
C LYS A 455 -21.89 0.63 20.55
N VAL A 456 -22.90 0.10 19.85
CA VAL A 456 -23.64 0.86 18.83
C VAL A 456 -24.39 2.03 19.50
N LYS A 457 -24.22 3.23 18.95
CA LYS A 457 -24.90 4.45 19.40
C LYS A 457 -26.04 4.81 18.44
N GLY A 458 -27.26 4.90 18.97
CA GLY A 458 -28.47 5.28 18.21
C GLY A 458 -29.07 4.13 17.38
N HIS A 459 -30.16 4.42 16.67
CA HIS A 459 -30.95 3.42 15.94
C HIS A 459 -30.54 3.22 14.47
N LYS A 460 -29.76 4.15 13.88
CA LYS A 460 -29.30 4.07 12.49
C LYS A 460 -27.85 3.56 12.43
N ALA A 461 -27.70 2.28 12.15
CA ALA A 461 -26.41 1.66 11.88
C ALA A 461 -25.78 2.25 10.59
N PRO A 462 -24.48 2.61 10.59
CA PRO A 462 -23.75 2.93 9.37
C PRO A 462 -23.88 1.78 8.34
N LYS A 463 -23.96 2.12 7.05
CA LYS A 463 -24.06 1.12 5.97
C LYS A 463 -22.73 0.36 5.75
N ASP A 464 -21.62 1.02 6.01
CA ASP A 464 -20.27 0.49 5.77
C ASP A 464 -19.39 0.60 7.04
N TYR A 465 -18.14 0.14 6.93
CA TYR A 465 -17.15 0.28 7.99
C TYR A 465 -16.96 1.74 8.43
N VAL A 466 -16.84 1.92 9.74
CA VAL A 466 -16.51 3.17 10.39
C VAL A 466 -15.19 3.06 11.13
N PHE A 467 -14.46 4.18 11.19
CA PHE A 467 -13.07 4.20 11.63
C PHE A 467 -12.86 5.17 12.78
N GLY A 468 -12.02 4.76 13.73
CA GLY A 468 -11.59 5.53 14.89
C GLY A 468 -10.15 5.19 15.28
N HIS A 469 -9.75 5.59 16.48
CA HIS A 469 -8.48 5.14 17.06
C HIS A 469 -8.49 5.27 18.58
N LEU A 470 -7.63 4.47 19.21
CA LEU A 470 -7.20 4.59 20.60
C LEU A 470 -5.74 5.03 20.61
N ILE A 471 -5.39 5.99 21.48
CA ILE A 471 -4.02 6.40 21.74
C ILE A 471 -3.76 6.29 23.24
N TRP A 472 -2.70 5.59 23.62
CA TRP A 472 -2.12 5.71 24.95
C TRP A 472 -0.99 6.73 24.91
N SER A 473 -1.00 7.73 25.78
CA SER A 473 0.05 8.75 25.85
C SER A 473 0.43 9.13 27.26
N ASP A 474 1.72 9.28 27.48
CA ASP A 474 2.37 9.87 28.65
C ASP A 474 2.83 11.32 28.36
N LYS A 475 2.31 11.93 27.28
CA LYS A 475 2.71 13.22 26.67
C LYS A 475 4.01 13.22 25.86
N LYS A 476 4.82 12.16 25.92
CA LYS A 476 6.04 11.99 25.08
C LYS A 476 5.79 10.96 23.99
N HIS A 477 5.34 9.78 24.38
CA HIS A 477 5.00 8.68 23.50
C HIS A 477 3.52 8.76 23.15
N TYR A 478 3.18 8.27 21.95
CA TYR A 478 1.78 8.06 21.60
C TYR A 478 1.65 6.74 20.87
N VAL A 479 1.04 5.78 21.56
CA VAL A 479 0.87 4.39 21.14
C VAL A 479 -0.51 4.30 20.51
N ARG A 480 -0.58 4.45 19.18
CA ARG A 480 -1.83 4.60 18.45
C ARG A 480 -2.29 3.27 17.82
N SER A 481 -3.52 2.86 18.11
CA SER A 481 -4.16 1.68 17.52
C SER A 481 -5.40 2.09 16.73
N PRO A 482 -5.51 1.76 15.42
CA PRO A 482 -6.73 2.01 14.65
C PRO A 482 -7.90 1.15 15.16
N ILE A 483 -9.09 1.73 15.14
CA ILE A 483 -10.36 1.04 15.44
C ILE A 483 -11.18 0.97 14.16
N VAL A 484 -11.62 -0.23 13.78
CA VAL A 484 -12.38 -0.49 12.56
C VAL A 484 -13.63 -1.29 12.92
N VAL A 485 -14.82 -0.78 12.62
CA VAL A 485 -16.07 -1.41 13.04
C VAL A 485 -17.07 -1.44 11.89
N LYS A 486 -17.76 -2.55 11.70
CA LYS A 486 -18.96 -2.63 10.86
C LYS A 486 -20.13 -3.13 11.68
N VAL A 487 -21.21 -2.36 11.69
CA VAL A 487 -22.43 -2.69 12.42
C VAL A 487 -23.28 -3.61 11.54
N THR A 488 -23.67 -4.76 12.08
CA THR A 488 -24.64 -5.64 11.42
C THR A 488 -26.02 -5.38 12.01
N LYS A 489 -27.04 -5.22 11.16
CA LYS A 489 -28.43 -5.19 11.62
C LYS A 489 -28.75 -6.52 12.31
N ASN A 490 -29.49 -6.48 13.41
CA ASN A 490 -30.17 -7.68 13.89
C ASN A 490 -31.13 -8.11 12.78
N VAL A 491 -30.91 -9.29 12.20
CA VAL A 491 -32.01 -10.00 11.53
C VAL A 491 -32.99 -10.28 12.67
N ARG A 492 -34.12 -9.57 12.66
CA ARG A 492 -35.23 -9.89 13.55
C ARG A 492 -35.92 -11.14 13.04
#